data_AF-A0A117R941-F1
#
_entry.id   AF-A0A117R941-F1
#
_cell.length_a   1.000
_cell.length_b   1.000
_cell.length_c   1.000
_cell.angle_alpha   90.00
_cell.angle_beta   90.00
_cell.angle_gamma   90.00
#
_symmetry.space_group_name_H-M   'P 1'
#
loop_
_entity.id
_entity.type
_entity.pdbx_description
1 polymer ?
#
loop_
_entity_poly.entity_id
_entity_poly.type
_entity_poly.pdbx_seq_one_letter_code
_entity_poly.pdbx_strand_id
1 'polypeptide(L)' 'MTNDTSLTPEQRDGLLESYRTLTDLCAACRVPAVQAALRGALAELRVALDGQAVELDDYYRPASTAWYQAASDLAVA' A
#
# COMPACT_ATOMS: atom_id res chain seq x y z
N MET A 1 27.42 10.95 -13.00
CA MET A 1 27.02 11.56 -11.72
C MET A 1 25.67 10.96 -11.38
N THR A 2 25.66 9.87 -10.62
CA THR A 2 24.44 9.15 -10.24
C THR A 2 23.86 9.88 -9.03
N ASN A 3 22.78 10.62 -9.24
CA ASN A 3 21.99 11.16 -8.13
C ASN A 3 21.55 9.95 -7.30
N ASP A 4 22.01 9.87 -6.07
CA ASP A 4 21.65 8.81 -5.14
C ASP A 4 20.19 9.05 -4.73
N THR A 5 19.27 8.56 -5.56
CA THR A 5 17.81 8.59 -5.34
C THR A 5 17.36 7.42 -4.47
N SER A 6 18.21 6.99 -3.53
CA SER A 6 17.87 5.95 -2.57
C SER A 6 16.92 6.55 -1.53
N LEU A 7 15.77 5.92 -1.32
CA LEU A 7 14.82 6.35 -0.29
C LEU A 7 15.41 6.12 1.10
N THR A 8 15.16 7.04 2.02
CA THR A 8 15.36 6.73 3.44
C THR A 8 14.37 5.66 3.89
N PRO A 9 14.66 4.91 4.97
CA PRO A 9 13.71 3.94 5.52
C PRO A 9 12.32 4.52 5.79
N GLU A 10 12.26 5.74 6.34
CA GLU A 10 11.00 6.43 6.65
C GLU A 10 10.22 6.79 5.38
N GLN A 11 10.92 7.20 4.32
CA GLN A 11 10.29 7.48 3.03
C GLN A 11 9.77 6.20 2.38
N ARG A 12 10.52 5.10 2.47
CA ARG A 12 10.08 3.77 2.00
C ARG A 12 8.81 3.34 2.74
N ASP A 13 8.81 3.44 4.06
CA ASP A 13 7.67 3.05 4.89
C ASP A 13 6.43 3.90 4.59
N GLY A 14 6.59 5.22 4.46
CA GLY A 14 5.50 6.11 4.07
C GLY A 14 4.93 5.82 2.69
N LEU A 15 5.77 5.43 1.73
CA LEU A 15 5.33 5.03 0.39
C LEU A 15 4.62 3.67 0.39
N LEU A 16 5.07 2.72 1.22
CA LEU A 16 4.40 1.43 1.42
C LEU A 16 3.02 1.60 2.06
N GLU A 17 2.91 2.44 3.10
CA GLU A 17 1.62 2.76 3.73
C GLU A 17 0.66 3.44 2.74
N SER A 18 1.18 4.39 1.95
CA SER A 18 0.42 5.06 0.89
C SER A 18 -0.06 4.06 -0.16
N TYR A 19 0.80 3.15 -0.62
CA TYR A 19 0.44 2.12 -1.59
C TYR A 19 -0.70 1.23 -1.10
N ARG A 20 -0.64 0.78 0.16
CA ARG A 20 -1.69 -0.04 0.79
C ARG A 20 -3.01 0.73 0.89
N THR A 21 -2.97 1.95 1.42
CA THR A 21 -4.15 2.82 1.57
C THR A 21 -4.84 3.10 0.24
N LEU A 22 -4.07 3.40 -0.81
CA LEU A 22 -4.61 3.68 -2.14
C LEU A 22 -5.15 2.40 -2.81
N THR A 23 -4.57 1.24 -2.53
CA THR A 23 -5.08 -0.05 -3.01
C THR A 23 -6.44 -0.36 -2.40
N ASP A 24 -6.58 -0.18 -1.08
CA ASP A 24 -7.85 -0.36 -0.36
C ASP A 24 -8.92 0.61 -0.88
N LEU A 25 -8.55 1.89 -1.07
CA LEU A 25 -9.45 2.89 -1.64
C LEU A 25 -9.86 2.54 -3.08
N CYS A 26 -8.94 2.01 -3.89
CA CYS A 26 -9.24 1.60 -5.26
C CYS A 26 -10.23 0.43 -5.30
N ALA A 27 -10.18 -0.47 -4.32
CA ALA A 27 -11.11 -1.58 -4.19
C ALA A 27 -12.52 -1.12 -3.73
N ALA A 28 -12.58 -0.11 -2.85
CA ALA A 28 -13.84 0.37 -2.29
C ALA A 28 -14.55 1.46 -3.14
N CYS A 29 -13.80 2.29 -3.85
CA CYS A 29 -14.35 3.45 -4.57
C CYS A 29 -15.01 3.05 -5.89
N ARG A 30 -16.23 3.53 -6.13
CA ARG A 30 -17.00 3.29 -7.37
C ARG A 30 -16.96 4.47 -8.36
N VAL A 31 -16.32 5.58 -8.02
CA VAL A 31 -16.25 6.76 -8.88
C VAL A 31 -15.20 6.51 -9.99
N PRO A 32 -15.57 6.47 -11.28
CA PRO A 32 -14.64 6.06 -12.34
C PRO A 32 -13.41 6.96 -12.48
N ALA A 33 -13.59 8.28 -12.35
CA ALA A 33 -12.48 9.24 -12.40
C ALA A 33 -11.47 9.01 -11.27
N VAL A 34 -11.96 8.67 -10.07
CA VAL A 34 -11.11 8.37 -8.92
C VAL A 34 -10.34 7.06 -9.16
N GLN A 35 -11.00 6.01 -9.67
CA GLN A 35 -10.31 4.76 -10.00
C GLN A 35 -9.20 4.95 -11.04
N ALA A 36 -9.42 5.78 -12.06
CA ALA A 36 -8.40 6.09 -13.06
C ALA A 36 -7.18 6.79 -12.42
N ALA A 37 -7.42 7.78 -11.55
CA ALA A 37 -6.36 8.47 -10.84
C ALA A 37 -5.58 7.53 -9.90
N LEU A 38 -6.28 6.66 -9.17
CA LEU A 38 -5.66 5.68 -8.27
C LEU A 38 -4.79 4.67 -9.01
N ARG A 39 -5.23 4.17 -10.17
CA ARG A 39 -4.40 3.28 -11.00
C ARG A 39 -3.10 3.95 -11.44
N GLY A 40 -3.15 5.22 -11.83
CA GLY A 40 -1.95 5.99 -12.17
C GLY A 40 -1.01 6.14 -10.97
N ALA A 41 -1.54 6.58 -9.83
CA ALA A 41 -0.75 6.74 -8.60
C ALA A 41 -0.11 5.42 -8.13
N LEU A 42 -0.86 4.31 -8.16
CA LEU A 42 -0.35 3.00 -7.78
C LEU A 42 0.75 2.49 -8.72
N ALA A 43 0.68 2.80 -10.02
CA ALA A 43 1.72 2.44 -10.98
C ALA A 43 3.04 3.17 -10.67
N GLU A 44 2.98 4.48 -10.42
CA GLU A 44 4.14 5.30 -10.07
C GLU A 44 4.78 4.85 -8.73
N LEU A 45 3.95 4.60 -7.71
CA LEU A 45 4.42 4.10 -6.42
C LEU A 45 5.11 2.74 -6.56
N ARG A 46 4.56 1.84 -7.38
CA ARG A 46 5.17 0.54 -7.63
C ARG A 46 6.53 0.66 -8.31
N VAL A 47 6.65 1.53 -9.32
CA VAL A 47 7.94 1.81 -9.97
C VAL A 47 8.96 2.37 -8.97
N ALA A 48 8.53 3.31 -8.12
CA ALA A 48 9.40 3.91 -7.11
C ALA A 48 9.89 2.88 -6.09
N LEU A 49 9.03 1.99 -5.62
CA LEU A 49 9.37 0.96 -4.63
C LEU A 49 10.17 -0.22 -5.26
N ASP A 50 9.83 -0.64 -6.49
CA ASP A 50 10.59 -1.66 -7.24
C ASP A 50 12.03 -1.18 -7.52
N GLY A 51 12.21 0.12 -7.79
CA GLY A 51 13.51 0.75 -7.97
C GLY A 51 14.42 0.75 -6.73
N GLN A 52 13.87 0.41 -5.55
CA GLN A 52 14.59 0.36 -4.27
C GLN A 52 14.82 -1.09 -3.77
N ALA A 53 14.55 -2.08 -4.62
CA ALA A 53 14.60 -3.51 -4.27
C ALA A 53 13.75 -3.88 -3.05
N VAL A 54 12.60 -3.22 -2.88
CA VAL A 54 11.57 -3.65 -1.93
C VAL A 54 10.96 -4.94 -2.46
N GLU A 55 11.19 -6.04 -1.75
CA GLU A 55 10.68 -7.38 -2.11
C GLU A 55 9.14 -7.36 -2.21
N LEU A 56 8.61 -7.96 -3.27
CA LEU A 56 7.18 -8.00 -3.60
C LEU A 56 6.29 -8.58 -2.49
N ASP A 57 6.87 -9.37 -1.58
CA ASP A 57 6.17 -9.97 -0.45
C ASP A 57 5.63 -8.92 0.56
N ASP A 58 6.22 -7.73 0.64
CA ASP A 58 5.71 -6.64 1.49
C ASP A 58 4.43 -5.99 0.93
N TYR A 59 4.17 -6.13 -0.37
CA TYR A 59 3.03 -5.53 -1.07
C TYR A 59 1.79 -6.41 -1.00
N TYR A 60 1.99 -7.73 -1.03
CA TYR A 60 0.91 -8.72 -1.09
C TYR A 60 0.50 -9.26 0.26
N ARG A 61 1.15 -8.87 1.37
CA ARG A 61 0.62 -9.18 2.70
C ARG A 61 -0.79 -8.59 2.78
N PRO A 62 -1.84 -9.43 2.85
CA PRO A 62 -3.19 -8.92 2.95
C PRO A 62 -3.28 -8.10 4.23
N ALA A 63 -4.01 -6.97 4.19
CA ALA A 63 -4.48 -6.31 5.39
C ALA A 63 -5.56 -7.17 6.09
N SER A 64 -5.26 -8.43 6.37
CA SER A 64 -5.97 -9.29 7.31
C SER A 64 -4.98 -9.52 8.45
N THR A 65 -5.20 -9.09 9.68
CA THR A 65 -6.34 -9.50 10.50
C THR A 65 -6.37 -8.62 11.77
N ALA A 66 -6.79 -7.35 11.69
CA ALA A 66 -7.03 -6.54 12.90
C ALA A 66 -8.52 -6.50 13.29
N TRP A 67 -9.42 -6.65 12.33
CA TRP A 67 -10.87 -6.55 12.56
C TRP A 67 -11.56 -7.91 12.81
N TYR A 68 -10.87 -9.03 12.62
CA TYR A 68 -11.38 -10.37 12.99
C TYR A 68 -11.08 -10.75 14.45
N GLN A 69 -10.00 -10.21 15.05
CA GLN A 69 -9.67 -10.51 16.43
C GLN A 69 -10.64 -9.82 17.41
N ALA A 70 -10.98 -8.55 17.16
CA ALA A 70 -11.97 -7.83 17.95
C ALA A 70 -13.38 -8.46 17.89
N ALA A 71 -13.75 -9.04 16.75
CA ALA A 71 -15.03 -9.75 16.59
C ALA A 71 -15.04 -11.12 17.30
N SER A 72 -13.88 -11.78 17.39
CA SER A 72 -13.74 -13.07 18.08
C SER A 72 -13.72 -12.90 19.60
N ASP A 73 -13.09 -11.83 20.12
CA ASP A 73 -13.04 -11.53 21.55
C ASP A 73 -14.43 -11.11 22.11
N LEU A 74 -15.30 -10.52 21.27
CA LEU A 74 -16.67 -10.17 21.65
C LEU A 74 -17.62 -11.37 21.66
N ALA A 75 -17.30 -12.45 20.94
CA ALA A 75 -18.14 -13.66 20.87
C ALA A 75 -17.88 -14.66 22.02
N VAL A 76 -16.88 -14.40 22.86
CA VAL A 76 -16.47 -15.25 24.00
C VAL A 76 -16.78 -14.61 25.36
N ALA A 77 -17.29 -13.37 25.39
CA ALA A 77 -17.75 -12.66 26.59
C ALA A 77 -19.27 -12.82 26.81
#